data_AF-A0A3P1T710-F1
#
_entry.id   AF-A0A3P1T710-F1
#
_cell.length_a   1.000
_cell.length_b   1.000
_cell.length_c   1.000
_cell.angle_alpha   90.00
_cell.angle_beta   90.00
_cell.angle_gamma   90.00
#
_symmetry.space_group_name_H-M   'P 1'
#
loop_
_entity.id
_entity.type
_entity.pdbx_description
1 polymer ?
#
loop_
_entity_poly.entity_id
_entity_poly.type
_entity_poly.pdbx_seq_one_letter_code
_entity_poly.pdbx_strand_id
1 'polypeptide(L)'
;MGVNMTWFDASRGLRWHTVVELEKVLDHFFALEPSLVEVHAFLLGLQAQHGELPSRLVGTAYQTRLRELFEGLEVEHDEAYVRTLVTASEGHRLHLLRRDERMRELIWQVLAWDGGTDDSLASLDRSAYGPRAHWASDIASLVAEGLLDRPRVLRACLAGLLRDLPAYHANWFSGLYTELRPTPQEAATDQDLLLRALDTGINATVSMATRQLAAVQRAGRLDSAEFLDHCHPPLTGARSIALTGVRIIQRLDAPAERKAEALAIALSHPHADVQIAAAEALRGLGVEEVLREGAQLLSPAVAAQFGLDVAETVAQEVDGEIGSALRVWAIRMREVVEMVRGQRPRRALLATPSDGDGWITWDEFAERAADPTPAPPADLFQGIWRLRPDERERGAALVGVPVPERTSYDEEFWQDLHTLHPQHLQAVALAFPDDTSPLVPTASMAIHRGLAEVAPRQLDRGATGMAKLLTLLCDEQVRRGRATVDPVLRGWLEQFSGGSAAAKAARRLLDA
;
A
#
# COMPACT_ATOMS: atom_id res chain seq x y z
N MET A 1 6.39 53.66 15.68
CA MET A 1 7.14 52.68 16.51
C MET A 1 8.57 52.62 15.99
N GLY A 2 9.55 52.32 16.83
CA GLY A 2 10.95 52.23 16.39
C GLY A 2 11.21 50.91 15.68
N VAL A 3 11.52 50.95 14.38
CA VAL A 3 12.10 49.80 13.66
C VAL A 3 13.51 49.58 14.22
N ASN A 4 13.87 48.34 14.54
CA ASN A 4 15.15 48.04 15.15
C ASN A 4 16.27 48.10 14.09
N MET A 5 16.87 49.29 13.93
CA MET A 5 17.85 49.59 12.85
C MET A 5 19.13 48.73 12.90
N THR A 6 19.37 47.98 13.97
CA THR A 6 20.52 47.07 14.12
C THR A 6 20.65 46.06 12.98
N TRP A 7 19.54 45.60 12.40
CA TRP A 7 19.56 44.72 11.23
C TRP A 7 20.18 45.37 9.98
N PHE A 8 19.98 46.69 9.81
CA PHE A 8 20.45 47.44 8.66
C PHE A 8 21.94 47.80 8.76
N ASP A 9 22.47 47.99 9.98
CA ASP A 9 23.91 48.18 10.19
C ASP A 9 24.70 46.87 10.11
N ALA A 10 24.09 45.71 10.43
CA ALA A 10 24.69 44.41 10.17
C ALA A 10 24.85 44.13 8.67
N SER A 11 23.86 44.46 7.84
CA SER A 11 23.93 44.24 6.38
C SER A 11 24.79 45.27 5.64
N ARG A 12 24.90 46.52 6.11
CA ARG A 12 25.73 47.58 5.49
C ARG A 12 27.20 47.22 5.30
N GLY A 13 27.75 46.31 6.10
CA GLY A 13 29.13 45.83 5.96
C GLY A 13 29.31 44.69 4.94
N LEU A 14 28.22 44.03 4.52
CA LEU A 14 28.26 42.76 3.83
C LEU A 14 27.91 42.94 2.34
N ARG A 15 28.94 43.11 1.52
CA ARG A 15 28.83 42.99 0.06
C ARG A 15 28.70 41.52 -0.29
N TRP A 16 27.48 41.08 -0.60
CA TRP A 16 27.22 39.77 -1.20
C TRP A 16 27.71 39.80 -2.66
N HIS A 17 28.57 38.87 -3.05
CA HIS A 17 29.13 38.77 -4.40
C HIS A 17 28.42 37.68 -5.24
N THR A 18 27.58 36.85 -4.61
CA THR A 18 26.84 35.77 -5.28
C THR A 18 25.42 35.58 -4.73
N VAL A 19 24.53 35.01 -5.54
CA VAL A 19 23.15 34.63 -5.12
C VAL A 19 23.17 33.66 -3.92
N VAL A 20 24.15 32.75 -3.87
CA VAL A 20 24.32 31.73 -2.81
C VAL A 20 24.65 32.36 -1.45
N GLU A 21 25.19 33.58 -1.42
CA GLU A 21 25.36 34.33 -0.17
C GLU A 21 24.04 34.97 0.27
N LEU A 22 23.28 35.57 -0.67
CA LEU A 22 21.99 36.19 -0.38
C LEU A 22 20.95 35.19 0.15
N GLU A 23 20.93 33.96 -0.34
CA GLU A 23 20.05 32.90 0.19
C GLU A 23 20.31 32.62 1.68
N LYS A 24 21.58 32.45 2.07
CA LYS A 24 21.96 32.20 3.47
C LYS A 24 21.58 33.34 4.41
N VAL A 25 21.50 34.56 3.88
CA VAL A 25 21.08 35.76 4.62
C VAL A 25 19.58 35.74 4.85
N LEU A 26 18.78 35.34 3.85
CA LEU A 26 17.35 35.11 4.02
C LEU A 26 17.11 34.00 5.06
N ASP A 27 17.77 32.85 4.91
CA ASP A 27 17.64 31.72 5.85
C ASP A 27 17.95 32.14 7.29
N HIS A 28 19.04 32.91 7.50
CA HIS A 28 19.39 33.44 8.82
C HIS A 28 18.38 34.48 9.33
N PHE A 29 17.94 35.40 8.47
CA PHE A 29 16.98 36.45 8.81
C PHE A 29 15.61 35.88 9.21
N PHE A 30 15.09 34.90 8.47
CA PHE A 30 13.82 34.25 8.84
C PHE A 30 13.96 33.33 10.07
N ALA A 31 15.12 32.70 10.29
CA ALA A 31 15.41 31.95 11.52
C ALA A 31 15.47 32.82 12.79
N LEU A 32 15.52 34.15 12.64
CA LEU A 32 15.43 35.12 13.74
C LEU A 32 13.99 35.58 14.03
N GLU A 33 12.99 35.03 13.31
CA GLU A 33 11.56 35.25 13.52
C GLU A 33 11.16 36.75 13.57
N PRO A 34 11.42 37.52 12.50
CA PRO A 34 11.16 38.97 12.41
C PRO A 34 9.67 39.34 12.40
N SER A 35 9.33 40.62 12.52
CA SER A 35 7.99 41.11 12.20
C SER A 35 7.81 41.33 10.69
N LEU A 36 6.57 41.25 10.17
CA LEU A 36 6.27 41.54 8.75
C LEU A 36 6.73 42.95 8.32
N VAL A 37 6.75 43.91 9.25
CA VAL A 37 7.28 45.27 9.05
C VAL A 37 8.80 45.24 8.83
N GLU A 38 9.55 44.47 9.62
CA GLU A 38 10.99 44.29 9.45
C GLU A 38 11.31 43.54 8.14
N VAL A 39 10.51 42.52 7.77
CA VAL A 39 10.67 41.83 6.48
C VAL A 39 10.42 42.78 5.32
N HIS A 40 9.34 43.56 5.33
CA HIS A 40 9.06 44.54 4.28
C HIS A 40 10.17 45.60 4.16
N ALA A 41 10.64 46.16 5.29
CA ALA A 41 11.74 47.13 5.32
C ALA A 41 13.07 46.52 4.83
N PHE A 42 13.34 45.25 5.14
CA PHE A 42 14.52 44.52 4.65
C PHE A 42 14.47 44.30 3.13
N LEU A 43 13.32 43.89 2.59
CA LEU A 43 13.16 43.67 1.14
C LEU A 43 13.22 44.97 0.35
N LEU A 44 12.59 46.05 0.81
CA LEU A 44 12.77 47.39 0.21
C LEU A 44 14.25 47.83 0.25
N GLY A 45 14.96 47.50 1.33
CA GLY A 45 16.40 47.73 1.45
C GLY A 45 17.22 46.99 0.41
N LEU A 46 16.97 45.70 0.19
CA LEU A 46 17.62 44.90 -0.85
C LEU A 46 17.32 45.45 -2.25
N GLN A 47 16.05 45.73 -2.55
CA GLN A 47 15.64 46.24 -3.86
C GLN A 47 16.27 47.62 -4.16
N ALA A 48 16.39 48.49 -3.16
CA ALA A 48 17.06 49.79 -3.31
C ALA A 48 18.59 49.69 -3.48
N GLN A 49 19.23 48.61 -3.01
CA GLN A 49 20.68 48.39 -3.13
C GLN A 49 21.08 47.60 -4.39
N HIS A 50 20.23 46.68 -4.84
CA HIS A 50 20.56 45.71 -5.89
C HIS A 50 19.65 45.78 -7.13
N GLY A 51 18.59 46.60 -7.12
CA GLY A 51 17.64 46.78 -8.23
C GLY A 51 16.60 45.65 -8.35
N GLU A 52 17.00 44.41 -8.08
CA GLU A 52 16.15 43.21 -8.13
C GLU A 52 16.01 42.56 -6.74
N LEU A 53 14.91 41.83 -6.54
CA LEU A 53 14.66 41.01 -5.36
C LEU A 53 15.06 39.55 -5.62
N PRO A 54 15.49 38.79 -4.60
CA PRO A 54 15.82 37.37 -4.74
C PRO A 54 14.63 36.55 -5.27
N SER A 55 14.90 35.69 -6.26
CA SER A 55 13.88 34.97 -7.03
C SER A 55 12.94 34.08 -6.20
N ARG A 56 13.37 33.58 -5.03
CA ARG A 56 12.50 32.83 -4.09
C ARG A 56 11.40 33.66 -3.43
N LEU A 57 11.41 34.98 -3.60
CA LEU A 57 10.38 35.91 -3.09
C LEU A 57 9.64 36.66 -4.19
N VAL A 58 10.25 36.90 -5.36
CA VAL A 58 9.60 37.57 -6.49
C VAL A 58 8.34 36.81 -6.94
N GLY A 59 7.21 37.51 -6.99
CA GLY A 59 5.93 36.95 -7.48
C GLY A 59 5.25 35.96 -6.52
N THR A 60 5.76 35.78 -5.30
CA THR A 60 5.17 34.86 -4.30
C THR A 60 3.96 35.48 -3.60
N ALA A 61 3.07 34.64 -3.05
CA ALA A 61 2.03 35.09 -2.13
C ALA A 61 2.60 35.91 -0.95
N TYR A 62 3.83 35.61 -0.50
CA TYR A 62 4.51 36.37 0.53
C TYR A 62 4.77 37.82 0.11
N GLN A 63 5.37 38.04 -1.07
CA GLN A 63 5.59 39.39 -1.58
C GLN A 63 4.26 40.10 -1.80
N THR A 64 3.30 39.46 -2.48
CA THR A 64 1.97 40.02 -2.71
C THR A 64 1.33 40.47 -1.40
N ARG A 65 1.40 39.64 -0.35
CA ARG A 65 0.81 39.94 0.95
C ARG A 65 1.45 41.12 1.67
N LEU A 66 2.78 41.28 1.61
CA LEU A 66 3.44 42.48 2.14
C LEU A 66 2.97 43.75 1.42
N ARG A 67 2.71 43.67 0.11
CA ARG A 67 2.24 44.80 -0.70
C ARG A 67 0.79 45.17 -0.38
N GLU A 68 -0.06 44.20 -0.06
CA GLU A 68 -1.39 44.47 0.51
C GLU A 68 -1.30 45.21 1.85
N LEU A 69 -0.39 44.78 2.74
CA LEU A 69 -0.26 45.32 4.09
C LEU A 69 0.39 46.72 4.15
N PHE A 70 1.30 47.04 3.22
CA PHE A 70 2.17 48.23 3.34
C PHE A 70 2.21 49.14 2.10
N GLU A 71 1.84 48.66 0.91
CA GLU A 71 1.81 49.46 -0.33
C GLU A 71 0.39 49.84 -0.79
N GLY A 72 -0.66 49.33 -0.14
CA GLY A 72 -2.05 49.55 -0.55
C GLY A 72 -2.45 48.80 -1.81
N LEU A 73 -1.80 47.66 -2.10
CA LEU A 73 -2.21 46.76 -3.18
C LEU A 73 -3.52 46.05 -2.79
N GLU A 74 -4.53 46.10 -3.64
CA GLU A 74 -5.75 45.30 -3.49
C GLU A 74 -5.67 44.07 -4.41
N VAL A 75 -5.85 42.87 -3.85
CA VAL A 75 -5.86 41.59 -4.57
C VAL A 75 -7.00 40.74 -4.05
N GLU A 76 -7.75 40.10 -4.96
CA GLU A 76 -8.74 39.09 -4.59
C GLU A 76 -8.04 37.80 -4.15
N HIS A 77 -8.54 37.17 -3.09
CA HIS A 77 -7.94 35.95 -2.52
C HIS A 77 -8.58 34.72 -3.15
N ASP A 78 -8.40 34.62 -4.46
CA ASP A 78 -8.98 33.62 -5.36
C ASP A 78 -8.12 32.34 -5.49
N GLU A 79 -8.52 31.44 -6.39
CA GLU A 79 -7.80 30.20 -6.70
C GLU A 79 -6.35 30.46 -7.15
N ALA A 80 -6.09 31.54 -7.90
CA ALA A 80 -4.74 31.91 -8.34
C ALA A 80 -3.89 32.40 -7.16
N TYR A 81 -4.45 33.21 -6.26
CA TYR A 81 -3.79 33.63 -5.03
C TYR A 81 -3.45 32.41 -4.17
N VAL A 82 -4.41 31.50 -3.94
CA VAL A 82 -4.20 30.24 -3.22
C VAL A 82 -3.08 29.41 -3.87
N ARG A 83 -3.04 29.29 -5.20
CA ARG A 83 -1.95 28.59 -5.91
C ARG A 83 -0.57 29.19 -5.66
N THR A 84 -0.46 30.52 -5.57
CA THR A 84 0.81 31.20 -5.22
C THR A 84 1.21 31.04 -3.75
N LEU A 85 0.28 30.64 -2.87
CA LEU A 85 0.55 30.24 -1.49
C LEU A 85 0.92 28.75 -1.40
N VAL A 86 0.19 27.89 -2.10
CA VAL A 86 0.46 26.43 -2.25
C VAL A 86 1.89 26.19 -2.71
N THR A 87 2.35 26.93 -3.72
CA THR A 87 3.71 26.82 -4.29
C THR A 87 4.76 27.73 -3.60
N ALA A 88 4.41 28.41 -2.51
CA ALA A 88 5.34 29.27 -1.78
C ALA A 88 6.45 28.46 -1.07
N SER A 89 7.66 29.03 -1.06
CA SER A 89 8.87 28.39 -0.53
C SER A 89 8.87 28.25 1.01
N GLU A 90 9.13 27.02 1.48
CA GLU A 90 9.41 26.56 2.86
C GLU A 90 9.44 27.67 3.92
N GLY A 91 10.59 28.33 4.12
CA GLY A 91 10.80 29.23 5.26
C GLY A 91 9.94 30.49 5.25
N HIS A 92 9.53 30.96 4.06
CA HIS A 92 8.66 32.12 3.93
C HIS A 92 7.20 31.78 4.25
N ARG A 93 6.73 30.61 3.79
CA ARG A 93 5.35 30.14 3.94
C ARG A 93 4.95 29.98 5.41
N LEU A 94 5.68 29.17 6.17
CA LEU A 94 5.37 28.92 7.59
C LEU A 94 5.42 30.21 8.42
N HIS A 95 6.42 31.06 8.18
CA HIS A 95 6.54 32.34 8.86
C HIS A 95 5.36 33.28 8.55
N LEU A 96 4.90 33.35 7.30
CA LEU A 96 3.71 34.14 6.93
C LEU A 96 2.46 33.67 7.67
N LEU A 97 2.25 32.35 7.71
CA LEU A 97 1.13 31.72 8.41
C LEU A 97 1.19 31.95 9.93
N ARG A 98 2.39 31.99 10.53
CA ARG A 98 2.54 32.42 11.93
C ARG A 98 2.09 33.86 12.15
N ARG A 99 2.43 34.78 11.24
CA ARG A 99 2.28 36.23 11.46
C ARG A 99 0.98 36.86 10.95
N ASP A 100 0.29 36.26 9.98
CA ASP A 100 -0.93 36.83 9.39
C ASP A 100 -2.14 35.88 9.51
N GLU A 101 -3.19 36.33 10.18
CA GLU A 101 -4.43 35.59 10.41
C GLU A 101 -5.27 35.40 9.13
N ARG A 102 -5.30 36.40 8.23
CA ARG A 102 -6.00 36.30 6.95
C ARG A 102 -5.31 35.27 6.04
N MET A 103 -3.98 35.13 6.15
CA MET A 103 -3.26 34.05 5.45
C MET A 103 -3.53 32.67 6.06
N ARG A 104 -3.80 32.56 7.38
CA ARG A 104 -4.22 31.29 8.00
C ARG A 104 -5.61 30.83 7.54
N GLU A 105 -6.58 31.72 7.34
CA GLU A 105 -7.88 31.30 6.82
C GLU A 105 -7.83 30.83 5.34
N LEU A 106 -6.74 31.07 4.60
CA LEU A 106 -6.52 30.43 3.30
C LEU A 106 -6.12 28.94 3.41
N ILE A 107 -5.72 28.45 4.60
CA ILE A 107 -5.36 27.03 4.81
C ILE A 107 -6.53 26.09 4.49
N TRP A 108 -7.77 26.55 4.65
CA TRP A 108 -8.95 25.75 4.32
C TRP A 108 -9.17 25.62 2.81
N GLN A 109 -8.70 26.60 2.03
CA GLN A 109 -8.64 26.51 0.56
C GLN A 109 -7.42 25.70 0.10
N VAL A 110 -6.28 25.80 0.81
CA VAL A 110 -5.09 24.95 0.59
C VAL A 110 -5.41 23.46 0.84
N LEU A 111 -6.09 23.11 1.93
CA LEU A 111 -6.54 21.74 2.20
C LEU A 111 -7.65 21.28 1.22
N ALA A 112 -8.36 22.23 0.61
CA ALA A 112 -9.26 21.99 -0.50
C ALA A 112 -8.55 21.94 -1.87
N TRP A 113 -7.23 22.13 -1.96
CA TRP A 113 -6.49 22.08 -3.22
C TRP A 113 -6.24 20.63 -3.67
N ASP A 114 -6.78 20.26 -4.83
CA ASP A 114 -6.50 18.95 -5.45
C ASP A 114 -5.13 18.94 -6.14
N GLY A 115 -4.86 19.99 -6.92
CA GLY A 115 -3.68 20.12 -7.76
C GLY A 115 -3.62 19.15 -8.94
N GLY A 116 -2.75 19.44 -9.90
CA GLY A 116 -2.31 18.48 -10.90
C GLY A 116 -1.18 17.59 -10.37
N THR A 117 -0.56 16.83 -11.28
CA THR A 117 0.56 15.92 -10.97
C THR A 117 1.72 16.61 -10.26
N ASP A 118 1.99 17.88 -10.56
CA ASP A 118 3.19 18.61 -10.14
C ASP A 118 2.94 19.67 -9.05
N ASP A 119 1.69 20.07 -8.79
CA ASP A 119 1.34 21.12 -7.84
C ASP A 119 0.23 20.75 -6.83
N SER A 120 -0.01 19.45 -6.62
CA SER A 120 -0.71 18.94 -5.44
C SER A 120 0.17 18.97 -4.19
N LEU A 121 -0.44 19.03 -3.00
CA LEU A 121 0.28 19.00 -1.72
C LEU A 121 1.19 17.76 -1.58
N ALA A 122 0.75 16.62 -2.13
CA ALA A 122 1.53 15.39 -2.15
C ALA A 122 2.81 15.51 -2.98
N SER A 123 2.76 16.17 -4.15
CA SER A 123 3.91 16.36 -5.03
C SER A 123 4.85 17.46 -4.58
N LEU A 124 4.32 18.50 -3.95
CA LEU A 124 5.13 19.53 -3.28
C LEU A 124 5.90 18.90 -2.11
N ASP A 125 5.26 18.11 -1.25
CA ASP A 125 5.93 17.44 -0.13
C ASP A 125 6.87 16.31 -0.59
N ARG A 126 6.64 15.68 -1.76
CA ARG A 126 7.58 14.71 -2.34
C ARG A 126 8.85 15.37 -2.90
N SER A 127 8.71 16.56 -3.51
CA SER A 127 9.82 17.29 -4.13
C SER A 127 10.59 18.18 -3.14
N ALA A 128 10.13 18.27 -1.90
CA ALA A 128 10.70 19.08 -0.83
C ALA A 128 12.07 18.54 -0.33
N TYR A 129 13.08 19.40 -0.27
CA TYR A 129 14.46 19.02 0.08
C TYR A 129 14.78 19.14 1.59
N GLY A 130 13.98 18.47 2.44
CA GLY A 130 14.34 18.27 3.85
C GLY A 130 13.16 18.32 4.82
N PRO A 131 13.32 17.81 6.06
CA PRO A 131 12.22 17.51 6.99
C PRO A 131 11.51 18.73 7.61
N ARG A 132 11.69 19.93 7.04
CA ARG A 132 10.98 21.17 7.39
C ARG A 132 10.29 21.83 6.19
N ALA A 133 10.45 21.28 4.99
CA ALA A 133 9.94 21.83 3.74
C ALA A 133 8.48 21.43 3.44
N HIS A 134 7.93 20.50 4.21
CA HIS A 134 6.68 19.81 3.95
C HIS A 134 5.47 20.57 4.52
N TRP A 135 4.43 20.78 3.71
CA TRP A 135 3.12 21.29 4.11
C TRP A 135 2.52 20.50 5.27
N ALA A 136 2.71 19.18 5.32
CA ALA A 136 2.26 18.37 6.45
C ALA A 136 2.92 18.80 7.78
N SER A 137 4.22 19.09 7.75
CA SER A 137 4.99 19.51 8.93
C SER A 137 4.66 20.95 9.34
N ASP A 138 4.41 21.84 8.37
CA ASP A 138 3.94 23.21 8.64
C ASP A 138 2.57 23.21 9.33
N ILE A 139 1.61 22.45 8.80
CA ILE A 139 0.25 22.34 9.38
C ILE A 139 0.31 21.69 10.76
N ALA A 140 1.12 20.63 10.94
CA ALA A 140 1.33 20.02 12.26
C ALA A 140 1.96 21.00 13.27
N SER A 141 2.90 21.85 12.83
CA SER A 141 3.52 22.88 13.66
C SER A 141 2.53 23.96 14.06
N LEU A 142 1.75 24.50 13.11
CA LEU A 142 0.72 25.52 13.37
C LEU A 142 -0.41 24.99 14.27
N VAL A 143 -0.76 23.70 14.18
CA VAL A 143 -1.68 23.04 15.12
C VAL A 143 -1.06 22.90 16.51
N ALA A 144 0.22 22.53 16.62
CA ALA A 144 0.93 22.44 17.90
C ALA A 144 1.13 23.80 18.59
N GLU A 145 1.25 24.87 17.80
CA GLU A 145 1.32 26.27 18.25
C GLU A 145 -0.07 26.85 18.61
N GLY A 146 -1.16 26.13 18.34
CA GLY A 146 -2.53 26.60 18.59
C GLY A 146 -3.01 27.68 17.61
N LEU A 147 -2.34 27.84 16.46
CA LEU A 147 -2.64 28.82 15.43
C LEU A 147 -3.64 28.33 14.37
N LEU A 148 -3.86 27.01 14.28
CA LEU A 148 -4.92 26.39 13.51
C LEU A 148 -5.84 25.56 14.42
N ASP A 149 -7.14 25.61 14.17
CA ASP A 149 -8.12 24.82 14.93
C ASP A 149 -7.93 23.32 14.64
N ARG A 150 -7.52 22.58 15.67
CA ARG A 150 -7.15 21.16 15.56
C ARG A 150 -8.32 20.26 15.12
N PRO A 151 -9.55 20.38 15.66
CA PRO A 151 -10.72 19.68 15.12
C PRO A 151 -10.97 19.98 13.63
N ARG A 152 -10.94 21.25 13.21
CA ARG A 152 -11.14 21.65 11.80
C ARG A 152 -10.07 21.06 10.87
N VAL A 153 -8.80 21.00 11.30
CA VAL A 153 -7.73 20.31 10.54
C VAL A 153 -7.97 18.80 10.45
N LEU A 154 -8.29 18.13 11.57
CA LEU A 154 -8.57 16.69 11.58
C LEU A 154 -9.76 16.32 10.67
N ARG A 155 -10.88 17.05 10.79
CA ARG A 155 -12.06 16.86 9.94
C ARG A 155 -11.77 17.20 8.47
N ALA A 156 -10.92 18.19 8.20
CA ALA A 156 -10.49 18.50 6.83
C ALA A 156 -9.61 17.40 6.21
N CYS A 157 -8.73 16.74 6.98
CA CYS A 157 -7.98 15.59 6.48
C CYS A 157 -8.91 14.41 6.13
N LEU A 158 -9.92 14.14 6.97
CA LEU A 158 -10.90 13.09 6.69
C LEU A 158 -11.81 13.44 5.51
N ALA A 159 -12.24 14.69 5.39
CA ALA A 159 -12.96 15.18 4.21
C ALA A 159 -12.11 15.05 2.93
N GLY A 160 -10.80 15.31 3.00
CA GLY A 160 -9.86 15.08 1.91
C GLY A 160 -9.82 13.62 1.44
N LEU A 161 -9.88 12.66 2.36
CA LEU A 161 -9.92 11.22 2.05
C LEU A 161 -11.24 10.74 1.43
N LEU A 162 -12.31 11.55 1.48
CA LEU A 162 -13.63 11.25 0.91
C LEU A 162 -13.91 11.98 -0.41
N ARG A 163 -12.89 12.65 -0.96
CA ARG A 163 -12.87 13.17 -2.33
C ARG A 163 -12.42 12.07 -3.28
N ASP A 164 -12.82 12.17 -4.54
CA ASP A 164 -12.42 11.23 -5.61
C ASP A 164 -10.97 11.52 -6.04
N LEU A 165 -10.01 11.08 -5.22
CA LEU A 165 -8.58 11.36 -5.38
C LEU A 165 -7.79 10.13 -5.80
N PRO A 166 -6.76 10.30 -6.66
CA PRO A 166 -5.73 9.28 -6.82
C PRO A 166 -5.15 8.87 -5.47
N ALA A 167 -4.93 7.56 -5.26
CA ALA A 167 -4.45 7.02 -3.98
C ALA A 167 -3.17 7.70 -3.46
N TYR A 168 -2.33 8.23 -4.35
CA TYR A 168 -1.17 9.04 -4.00
C TYR A 168 -1.51 10.34 -3.25
N HIS A 169 -2.57 11.05 -3.63
CA HIS A 169 -3.01 12.26 -2.91
C HIS A 169 -3.71 11.90 -1.59
N ALA A 170 -4.52 10.83 -1.56
CA ALA A 170 -5.11 10.31 -0.33
C ALA A 170 -4.06 9.83 0.70
N ASN A 171 -2.92 9.30 0.24
CA ASN A 171 -1.79 8.94 1.11
C ASN A 171 -1.22 10.15 1.87
N TRP A 172 -1.27 11.37 1.31
CA TRP A 172 -0.83 12.58 2.00
C TRP A 172 -1.76 12.94 3.16
N PHE A 173 -3.09 12.99 2.92
CA PHE A 173 -4.09 13.30 3.96
C PHE A 173 -4.10 12.26 5.10
N SER A 174 -4.01 10.97 4.78
CA SER A 174 -3.92 9.90 5.80
C SER A 174 -2.59 9.89 6.54
N GLY A 175 -1.51 10.35 5.89
CA GLY A 175 -0.22 10.64 6.51
C GLY A 175 -0.33 11.74 7.57
N LEU A 176 -0.82 12.93 7.17
CA LEU A 176 -1.01 14.08 8.07
C LEU A 176 -1.95 13.76 9.24
N TYR A 177 -3.08 13.09 8.99
CA TYR A 177 -3.99 12.64 10.05
C TYR A 177 -3.32 11.66 11.02
N THR A 178 -2.38 10.82 10.55
CA THR A 178 -1.59 9.92 11.41
C THR A 178 -0.52 10.68 12.20
N GLU A 179 0.14 11.68 11.59
CA GLU A 179 1.16 12.53 12.22
C GLU A 179 0.57 13.38 13.36
N LEU A 180 -0.62 13.94 13.15
CA LEU A 180 -1.37 14.71 14.14
C LEU A 180 -1.81 13.88 15.37
N ARG A 181 -1.71 12.55 15.31
CA ARG A 181 -2.02 11.61 16.41
C ARG A 181 -3.34 11.95 17.15
N PRO A 182 -4.49 11.92 16.46
CA PRO A 182 -5.78 12.15 17.09
C PRO A 182 -6.03 11.15 18.22
N THR A 183 -6.57 11.67 19.31
CA THR A 183 -7.02 10.88 20.46
C THR A 183 -8.27 10.08 20.09
N PRO A 184 -8.61 9.00 20.84
CA PRO A 184 -9.88 8.29 20.66
C PRO A 184 -11.12 9.18 20.88
N GLN A 185 -10.96 10.34 21.53
CA GLN A 185 -12.05 11.30 21.74
C GLN A 185 -12.27 12.18 20.51
N GLU A 186 -11.19 12.62 19.85
CA GLU A 186 -11.24 13.38 18.60
C GLU A 186 -11.73 12.49 17.45
N ALA A 187 -11.18 11.29 17.33
CA ALA A 187 -11.61 10.30 16.32
C ALA A 187 -13.07 9.84 16.51
N ALA A 188 -13.65 9.96 17.70
CA ALA A 188 -15.08 9.65 17.94
C ALA A 188 -16.02 10.78 17.47
N THR A 189 -15.53 12.02 17.35
CA THR A 189 -16.31 13.17 16.88
C THR A 189 -16.55 13.10 15.38
N ASP A 190 -15.54 12.69 14.61
CA ASP A 190 -15.58 12.56 13.16
C ASP A 190 -15.70 11.09 12.69
N GLN A 191 -16.34 10.23 13.51
CA GLN A 191 -16.43 8.80 13.18
C GLN A 191 -17.30 8.51 11.94
N ASP A 192 -18.25 9.42 11.62
CA ASP A 192 -19.01 9.45 10.37
C ASP A 192 -18.10 9.46 9.14
N LEU A 193 -17.01 10.24 9.20
CA LEU A 193 -16.04 10.33 8.12
C LEU A 193 -15.05 9.15 8.13
N LEU A 194 -14.70 8.63 9.31
CA LEU A 194 -13.84 7.43 9.43
C LEU A 194 -14.52 6.15 8.91
N LEU A 195 -15.83 6.02 9.11
CA LEU A 195 -16.61 4.88 8.63
C LEU A 195 -16.71 4.90 7.10
N ARG A 196 -17.16 6.03 6.53
CA ARG A 196 -17.17 6.25 5.08
C ARG A 196 -15.78 6.13 4.42
N ALA A 197 -14.71 6.37 5.17
CA ALA A 197 -13.34 6.19 4.67
C ALA A 197 -12.97 4.71 4.43
N LEU A 198 -13.68 3.76 5.03
CA LEU A 198 -13.53 2.33 4.75
C LEU A 198 -13.99 1.97 3.33
N ASP A 199 -15.02 2.64 2.80
CA ASP A 199 -15.62 2.34 1.50
C ASP A 199 -14.78 2.86 0.31
N THR A 200 -13.74 3.66 0.57
CA THR A 200 -12.90 4.31 -0.47
C THR A 200 -12.10 3.33 -1.32
N GLY A 201 -11.99 2.05 -0.95
CA GLY A 201 -11.16 1.05 -1.61
C GLY A 201 -9.63 1.27 -1.50
N ILE A 202 -9.19 2.45 -1.04
CA ILE A 202 -7.77 2.79 -0.93
C ILE A 202 -7.19 2.11 0.32
N ASN A 203 -6.41 1.03 0.10
CA ASN A 203 -5.84 0.19 1.16
C ASN A 203 -5.18 0.96 2.33
N ALA A 204 -4.49 2.07 2.07
CA ALA A 204 -3.90 2.92 3.10
C ALA A 204 -4.95 3.64 3.96
N THR A 205 -5.98 4.21 3.32
CA THR A 205 -7.13 4.85 3.95
C THR A 205 -7.90 3.87 4.84
N VAL A 206 -8.27 2.69 4.31
CA VAL A 206 -8.94 1.63 5.06
C VAL A 206 -8.08 1.17 6.25
N SER A 207 -6.77 0.99 6.03
CA SER A 207 -5.82 0.62 7.09
C SER A 207 -5.67 1.70 8.17
N MET A 208 -5.78 2.98 7.83
CA MET A 208 -5.79 4.09 8.79
C MET A 208 -7.11 4.12 9.56
N ALA A 209 -8.24 4.18 8.87
CA ALA A 209 -9.57 4.26 9.45
C ALA A 209 -9.84 3.11 10.43
N THR A 210 -9.56 1.86 10.03
CA THR A 210 -9.74 0.69 10.89
C THR A 210 -8.94 0.77 12.20
N ARG A 211 -7.71 1.30 12.17
CA ARG A 211 -6.88 1.47 13.38
C ARG A 211 -7.42 2.56 14.31
N GLN A 212 -8.06 3.59 13.75
CA GLN A 212 -8.67 4.69 14.51
C GLN A 212 -10.03 4.26 15.09
N LEU A 213 -10.87 3.59 14.32
CA LEU A 213 -12.12 2.97 14.79
C LEU A 213 -11.82 1.90 15.87
N ALA A 214 -10.73 1.13 15.75
CA ALA A 214 -10.23 0.26 16.81
C ALA A 214 -9.75 1.00 18.07
N ALA A 215 -9.48 2.31 18.01
CA ALA A 215 -9.19 3.14 19.17
C ALA A 215 -10.48 3.71 19.80
N VAL A 216 -11.43 4.16 18.97
CA VAL A 216 -12.77 4.61 19.37
C VAL A 216 -13.57 3.47 20.03
N GLN A 217 -13.47 2.24 19.50
CA GLN A 217 -14.01 1.00 20.10
C GLN A 217 -13.47 0.82 21.54
N ARG A 218 -12.14 0.87 21.71
CA ARG A 218 -11.49 0.68 23.02
C ARG A 218 -11.81 1.79 24.02
N ALA A 219 -12.27 2.94 23.55
CA ALA A 219 -12.77 4.04 24.38
C ALA A 219 -14.28 3.92 24.71
N GLY A 220 -14.99 2.91 24.19
CA GLY A 220 -16.43 2.73 24.41
C GLY A 220 -17.29 3.78 23.70
N ARG A 221 -16.86 4.27 22.52
CA ARG A 221 -17.47 5.40 21.80
C ARG A 221 -17.81 5.14 20.34
N LEU A 222 -17.61 3.91 19.86
CA LEU A 222 -17.87 3.52 18.48
C LEU A 222 -19.35 3.19 18.31
N ASP A 223 -20.02 3.78 17.32
CA ASP A 223 -21.35 3.31 16.94
C ASP A 223 -21.26 1.86 16.45
N SER A 224 -21.93 0.97 17.16
CA SER A 224 -21.85 -0.46 16.90
C SER A 224 -22.72 -0.90 15.73
N ALA A 225 -23.74 -0.13 15.35
CA ALA A 225 -24.56 -0.41 14.18
C ALA A 225 -23.87 0.13 12.92
N GLU A 226 -23.46 1.40 12.93
CA GLU A 226 -22.80 2.04 11.78
C GLU A 226 -21.46 1.36 11.43
N PHE A 227 -20.70 0.87 12.43
CA PHE A 227 -19.53 0.04 12.13
C PHE A 227 -19.87 -1.29 11.45
N LEU A 228 -20.95 -1.97 11.85
CA LEU A 228 -21.32 -3.25 11.25
C LEU A 228 -21.75 -3.07 9.79
N ASP A 229 -22.41 -1.97 9.47
CA ASP A 229 -22.84 -1.66 8.10
C ASP A 229 -21.65 -1.35 7.17
N HIS A 230 -20.55 -0.79 7.71
CA HIS A 230 -19.30 -0.51 6.99
C HIS A 230 -18.18 -1.57 7.21
N CYS A 231 -18.47 -2.74 7.81
CA CYS A 231 -17.41 -3.65 8.24
C CYS A 231 -16.75 -4.50 7.14
N HIS A 232 -17.28 -4.53 5.91
CA HIS A 232 -16.78 -5.42 4.86
C HIS A 232 -15.33 -5.10 4.42
N PRO A 233 -14.95 -3.87 4.02
CA PRO A 233 -13.58 -3.54 3.61
C PRO A 233 -12.48 -3.90 4.63
N PRO A 234 -12.62 -3.64 5.94
CA PRO A 234 -11.60 -4.08 6.90
C PRO A 234 -11.51 -5.60 7.04
N LEU A 235 -12.61 -6.35 6.87
CA LEU A 235 -12.62 -7.81 6.99
C LEU A 235 -12.04 -8.54 5.77
N THR A 236 -12.20 -7.99 4.56
CA THR A 236 -11.62 -8.56 3.33
C THR A 236 -10.23 -8.04 2.99
N GLY A 237 -9.76 -6.98 3.67
CA GLY A 237 -8.44 -6.38 3.47
C GLY A 237 -7.27 -7.19 4.05
N ALA A 238 -6.09 -6.59 4.10
CA ALA A 238 -4.87 -7.26 4.55
C ALA A 238 -4.99 -7.92 5.95
N ARG A 239 -4.37 -9.10 6.14
CA ARG A 239 -4.46 -9.96 7.35
C ARG A 239 -4.46 -9.21 8.69
N SER A 240 -3.61 -8.20 8.87
CA SER A 240 -3.52 -7.42 10.13
C SER A 240 -4.70 -6.48 10.36
N ILE A 241 -5.34 -6.01 9.30
CA ILE A 241 -6.55 -5.19 9.29
C ILE A 241 -7.78 -6.07 9.51
N ALA A 242 -7.88 -7.21 8.82
CA ALA A 242 -8.95 -8.20 9.03
C ALA A 242 -8.98 -8.75 10.46
N LEU A 243 -7.82 -9.14 11.02
CA LEU A 243 -7.70 -9.48 12.44
C LEU A 243 -8.05 -8.30 13.38
N THR A 244 -8.06 -7.06 12.90
CA THR A 244 -8.50 -5.89 13.68
C THR A 244 -10.01 -5.67 13.55
N GLY A 245 -10.60 -5.85 12.37
CA GLY A 245 -12.06 -5.85 12.16
C GLY A 245 -12.77 -6.90 13.01
N VAL A 246 -12.31 -8.16 12.97
CA VAL A 246 -12.85 -9.25 13.80
C VAL A 246 -12.80 -8.89 15.30
N ARG A 247 -11.69 -8.33 15.78
CA ARG A 247 -11.53 -7.89 17.17
C ARG A 247 -12.35 -6.65 17.54
N ILE A 248 -12.75 -5.81 16.58
CA ILE A 248 -13.75 -4.77 16.82
C ILE A 248 -15.11 -5.43 17.06
N ILE A 249 -15.56 -6.27 16.12
CA ILE A 249 -16.89 -6.90 16.11
C ILE A 249 -17.14 -7.75 17.35
N GLN A 250 -16.15 -8.56 17.77
CA GLN A 250 -16.17 -9.33 19.02
C GLN A 250 -16.46 -8.46 20.28
N ARG A 251 -16.22 -7.15 20.21
CA ARG A 251 -16.29 -6.20 21.33
C ARG A 251 -17.37 -5.12 21.14
N LEU A 252 -18.23 -5.25 20.13
CA LEU A 252 -19.36 -4.34 19.90
C LEU A 252 -20.57 -4.70 20.78
N ASP A 253 -21.23 -3.66 21.27
CA ASP A 253 -22.53 -3.78 21.93
C ASP A 253 -23.62 -3.82 20.84
N ALA A 254 -23.98 -5.04 20.45
CA ALA A 254 -24.83 -5.35 19.32
C ALA A 254 -25.43 -6.76 19.49
N PRO A 255 -26.53 -7.10 18.79
CA PRO A 255 -27.07 -8.45 18.75
C PRO A 255 -26.03 -9.49 18.29
N ALA A 256 -26.17 -10.73 18.76
CA ALA A 256 -25.24 -11.80 18.40
C ALA A 256 -25.32 -12.13 16.91
N GLU A 257 -26.54 -12.07 16.37
CA GLU A 257 -26.93 -12.34 14.98
C GLU A 257 -26.25 -11.35 14.03
N ARG A 258 -26.36 -10.04 14.26
CA ARG A 258 -25.73 -9.02 13.40
C ARG A 258 -24.19 -9.04 13.48
N LYS A 259 -23.63 -9.47 14.62
CA LYS A 259 -22.19 -9.76 14.71
C LYS A 259 -21.82 -11.03 13.93
N ALA A 260 -22.68 -12.04 13.92
CA ALA A 260 -22.46 -13.27 13.15
C ALA A 260 -22.49 -13.03 11.63
N GLU A 261 -23.48 -12.27 11.14
CA GLU A 261 -23.59 -11.82 9.75
C GLU A 261 -22.29 -11.16 9.27
N ALA A 262 -21.76 -10.21 10.06
CA ALA A 262 -20.50 -9.53 9.78
C ALA A 262 -19.29 -10.49 9.84
N LEU A 263 -19.20 -11.35 10.85
CA LEU A 263 -18.09 -12.30 11.00
C LEU A 263 -18.06 -13.36 9.90
N ALA A 264 -19.19 -13.71 9.29
CA ALA A 264 -19.27 -14.67 8.20
C ALA A 264 -18.43 -14.24 6.97
N ILE A 265 -18.32 -12.93 6.71
CA ILE A 265 -17.48 -12.34 5.63
C ILE A 265 -16.01 -12.77 5.77
N ALA A 266 -15.53 -12.92 7.02
CA ALA A 266 -14.14 -13.29 7.30
C ALA A 266 -13.85 -14.80 7.19
N LEU A 267 -14.87 -15.66 7.04
CA LEU A 267 -14.68 -17.10 6.85
C LEU A 267 -14.07 -17.43 5.48
N SER A 268 -14.41 -16.66 4.44
CA SER A 268 -13.85 -16.78 3.09
C SER A 268 -12.49 -16.09 2.89
N HIS A 269 -11.91 -15.51 3.94
CA HIS A 269 -10.67 -14.75 3.85
C HIS A 269 -9.46 -15.63 3.46
N PRO A 270 -8.54 -15.19 2.58
CA PRO A 270 -7.45 -16.03 2.04
C PRO A 270 -6.36 -16.45 3.06
N HIS A 271 -6.33 -15.86 4.25
CA HIS A 271 -5.42 -16.24 5.34
C HIS A 271 -6.16 -17.01 6.44
N ALA A 272 -5.70 -18.24 6.71
CA ALA A 272 -6.27 -19.14 7.73
C ALA A 272 -6.38 -18.52 9.13
N ASP A 273 -5.45 -17.65 9.56
CA ASP A 273 -5.54 -16.99 10.87
C ASP A 273 -6.81 -16.13 11.03
N VAL A 274 -7.29 -15.53 9.94
CA VAL A 274 -8.52 -14.71 9.93
C VAL A 274 -9.75 -15.62 9.95
N GLN A 275 -9.72 -16.71 9.17
CA GLN A 275 -10.77 -17.74 9.20
C GLN A 275 -10.93 -18.33 10.60
N ILE A 276 -9.81 -18.67 11.27
CA ILE A 276 -9.78 -19.16 12.65
C ILE A 276 -10.34 -18.10 13.60
N ALA A 277 -9.85 -16.85 13.54
CA ALA A 277 -10.33 -15.79 14.43
C ALA A 277 -11.84 -15.50 14.26
N ALA A 278 -12.37 -15.60 13.03
CA ALA A 278 -13.80 -15.46 12.75
C ALA A 278 -14.61 -16.66 13.28
N ALA A 279 -14.13 -17.89 13.08
CA ALA A 279 -14.78 -19.10 13.58
C ALA A 279 -14.73 -19.20 15.12
N GLU A 280 -13.64 -18.75 15.77
CA GLU A 280 -13.56 -18.56 17.22
C GLU A 280 -14.55 -17.49 17.71
N ALA A 281 -14.71 -16.39 16.97
CA ALA A 281 -15.69 -15.35 17.30
C ALA A 281 -17.13 -15.85 17.22
N LEU A 282 -17.49 -16.63 16.18
CA LEU A 282 -18.82 -17.24 16.03
C LEU A 282 -19.12 -18.24 17.15
N ARG A 283 -18.16 -19.09 17.53
CA ARG A 283 -18.28 -19.96 18.72
C ARG A 283 -18.43 -19.15 20.01
N GLY A 284 -17.65 -18.07 20.17
CA GLY A 284 -17.74 -17.17 21.33
C GLY A 284 -19.08 -16.43 21.46
N LEU A 285 -19.87 -16.38 20.38
CA LEU A 285 -21.22 -15.81 20.34
C LEU A 285 -22.35 -16.86 20.49
N GLY A 286 -22.04 -18.17 20.49
CA GLY A 286 -23.03 -19.24 20.57
C GLY A 286 -23.91 -19.40 19.32
N VAL A 287 -23.33 -19.11 18.14
CA VAL A 287 -24.01 -19.12 16.83
C VAL A 287 -23.38 -20.15 15.88
N GLU A 288 -23.11 -21.36 16.38
CA GLU A 288 -22.43 -22.43 15.64
C GLU A 288 -23.15 -22.86 14.34
N GLU A 289 -24.43 -22.54 14.16
CA GLU A 289 -25.14 -22.76 12.90
C GLU A 289 -24.54 -21.93 11.76
N VAL A 290 -24.28 -20.63 11.97
CA VAL A 290 -23.67 -19.74 10.98
C VAL A 290 -22.26 -20.22 10.59
N LEU A 291 -21.52 -20.79 11.54
CA LEU A 291 -20.22 -21.40 11.28
C LEU A 291 -20.33 -22.73 10.48
N ARG A 292 -21.43 -23.48 10.66
CA ARG A 292 -21.70 -24.72 9.90
C ARG A 292 -22.19 -24.41 8.48
N GLU A 293 -23.10 -23.45 8.34
CA GLU A 293 -23.55 -22.91 7.05
C GLU A 293 -22.43 -22.21 6.27
N GLY A 294 -21.38 -21.74 6.95
CA GLY A 294 -20.16 -21.19 6.36
C GLY A 294 -19.01 -22.19 6.18
N ALA A 295 -19.19 -23.47 6.50
CA ALA A 295 -18.09 -24.45 6.56
C ALA A 295 -17.32 -24.61 5.23
N GLN A 296 -18.03 -24.54 4.11
CA GLN A 296 -17.48 -24.61 2.75
C GLN A 296 -16.67 -23.37 2.32
N LEU A 297 -16.72 -22.28 3.09
CA LEU A 297 -15.89 -21.07 2.86
C LEU A 297 -14.51 -21.19 3.51
N LEU A 298 -14.38 -22.06 4.53
CA LEU A 298 -13.14 -22.30 5.25
C LEU A 298 -12.16 -23.11 4.39
N SER A 299 -10.87 -22.89 4.63
CA SER A 299 -9.85 -23.84 4.16
C SER A 299 -10.02 -25.20 4.88
N PRO A 300 -9.75 -26.35 4.22
CA PRO A 300 -10.01 -27.67 4.80
C PRO A 300 -9.31 -27.93 6.14
N ALA A 301 -8.13 -27.33 6.35
CA ALA A 301 -7.42 -27.39 7.63
C ALA A 301 -8.19 -26.70 8.78
N VAL A 302 -8.81 -25.55 8.51
CA VAL A 302 -9.62 -24.81 9.48
C VAL A 302 -10.98 -25.50 9.68
N ALA A 303 -11.62 -25.99 8.61
CA ALA A 303 -12.83 -26.81 8.74
C ALA A 303 -12.60 -28.03 9.67
N ALA A 304 -11.50 -28.77 9.46
CA ALA A 304 -11.11 -29.89 10.30
C ALA A 304 -10.79 -29.50 11.75
N GLN A 305 -10.07 -28.38 11.99
CA GLN A 305 -9.82 -27.85 13.34
C GLN A 305 -11.12 -27.57 14.11
N PHE A 306 -12.19 -27.21 13.39
CA PHE A 306 -13.50 -26.92 13.99
C PHE A 306 -14.45 -28.13 13.96
N GLY A 307 -14.03 -29.28 13.44
CA GLY A 307 -14.84 -30.51 13.38
C GLY A 307 -15.96 -30.44 12.33
N LEU A 308 -15.76 -29.68 11.26
CA LEU A 308 -16.68 -29.49 10.15
C LEU A 308 -16.24 -30.38 8.99
N ASP A 309 -17.12 -31.26 8.53
CA ASP A 309 -16.81 -32.29 7.54
C ASP A 309 -17.15 -31.79 6.12
N VAL A 310 -16.16 -31.83 5.22
CA VAL A 310 -16.23 -31.26 3.85
C VAL A 310 -15.77 -32.28 2.81
N ALA A 311 -15.79 -33.57 3.15
CA ALA A 311 -14.94 -34.58 2.52
C ALA A 311 -15.35 -35.08 1.12
N GLU A 312 -16.62 -35.02 0.71
CA GLU A 312 -17.09 -35.78 -0.47
C GLU A 312 -16.91 -35.08 -1.83
N THR A 313 -16.94 -33.75 -1.92
CA THR A 313 -17.09 -33.06 -3.22
C THR A 313 -15.80 -32.96 -4.06
N VAL A 314 -14.62 -32.99 -3.44
CA VAL A 314 -13.36 -32.56 -4.08
C VAL A 314 -12.58 -33.70 -4.75
N ALA A 315 -12.92 -34.97 -4.47
CA ALA A 315 -12.02 -36.09 -4.76
C ALA A 315 -11.93 -36.54 -6.23
N GLN A 316 -12.86 -36.13 -7.12
CA GLN A 316 -12.99 -36.74 -8.46
C GLN A 316 -12.52 -35.89 -9.66
N GLU A 317 -12.47 -34.56 -9.56
CA GLU A 317 -11.97 -33.71 -10.67
C GLU A 317 -10.42 -33.62 -10.70
N VAL A 318 -9.77 -34.02 -9.62
CA VAL A 318 -8.45 -33.49 -9.23
C VAL A 318 -7.26 -34.17 -9.92
N ASP A 319 -7.28 -35.48 -10.19
CA ASP A 319 -6.11 -36.20 -10.74
C ASP A 319 -5.76 -35.80 -12.19
N GLY A 320 -6.73 -35.29 -12.95
CA GLY A 320 -6.48 -34.72 -14.29
C GLY A 320 -5.86 -33.33 -14.23
N GLU A 321 -6.49 -32.39 -13.52
CA GLU A 321 -6.05 -31.00 -13.46
C GLU A 321 -4.71 -30.81 -12.73
N ILE A 322 -4.41 -31.61 -11.69
CA ILE A 322 -3.08 -31.62 -11.03
C ILE A 322 -1.96 -31.62 -12.07
N GLY A 323 -2.14 -32.42 -13.11
CA GLY A 323 -1.10 -32.72 -14.07
C GLY A 323 -0.70 -31.56 -14.97
N SER A 324 -1.66 -30.87 -15.57
CA SER A 324 -1.35 -29.78 -16.51
C SER A 324 -0.63 -28.63 -15.79
N ALA A 325 -1.09 -28.23 -14.61
CA ALA A 325 -0.52 -27.11 -13.88
C ALA A 325 0.88 -27.37 -13.31
N LEU A 326 1.16 -28.59 -12.82
CA LEU A 326 2.50 -29.01 -12.39
C LEU A 326 3.52 -28.83 -13.52
N ARG A 327 3.11 -29.25 -14.72
CA ARG A 327 3.95 -29.30 -15.92
C ARG A 327 4.05 -27.91 -16.60
N VAL A 328 3.00 -27.08 -16.55
CA VAL A 328 3.01 -25.64 -16.92
C VAL A 328 3.91 -24.80 -16.00
N TRP A 329 3.83 -25.01 -14.67
CA TRP A 329 4.69 -24.32 -13.70
C TRP A 329 6.19 -24.62 -13.95
N ALA A 330 6.52 -25.88 -14.24
CA ALA A 330 7.90 -26.28 -14.54
C ALA A 330 8.47 -25.59 -15.80
N ILE A 331 7.65 -25.37 -16.84
CA ILE A 331 8.07 -24.59 -18.03
C ILE A 331 8.31 -23.11 -17.68
N ARG A 332 7.40 -22.46 -16.95
CA ARG A 332 7.58 -21.06 -16.49
C ARG A 332 8.88 -20.86 -15.72
N MET A 333 9.22 -21.78 -14.82
CA MET A 333 10.47 -21.72 -14.05
C MET A 333 11.71 -21.85 -14.95
N ARG A 334 11.65 -22.68 -16.01
CA ARG A 334 12.75 -22.85 -16.97
C ARG A 334 13.02 -21.56 -17.76
N GLU A 335 11.96 -20.92 -18.27
CA GLU A 335 12.05 -19.68 -19.05
C GLU A 335 12.59 -18.50 -18.24
N VAL A 336 12.11 -18.29 -17.00
CA VAL A 336 12.60 -17.23 -16.12
C VAL A 336 14.09 -17.43 -15.82
N VAL A 337 14.55 -18.67 -15.66
CA VAL A 337 15.97 -18.99 -15.50
C VAL A 337 16.79 -18.63 -16.75
N GLU A 338 16.30 -18.91 -17.97
CA GLU A 338 16.96 -18.53 -19.22
C GLU A 338 17.08 -17.00 -19.37
N MET A 339 16.01 -16.26 -19.03
CA MET A 339 15.96 -14.79 -19.09
C MET A 339 16.84 -14.11 -18.01
N VAL A 340 16.97 -14.73 -16.83
CA VAL A 340 17.89 -14.29 -15.77
C VAL A 340 19.35 -14.55 -16.15
N ARG A 341 19.64 -15.67 -16.82
CA ARG A 341 20.98 -16.03 -17.31
C ARG A 341 21.41 -15.29 -18.59
N GLY A 342 20.55 -14.46 -19.18
CA GLY A 342 20.82 -13.81 -20.46
C GLY A 342 20.88 -14.76 -21.66
N GLN A 343 20.41 -16.00 -21.48
CA GLN A 343 20.31 -17.03 -22.53
C GLN A 343 19.07 -16.81 -23.43
N ARG A 344 18.14 -15.97 -22.97
CA ARG A 344 16.93 -15.54 -23.66
C ARG A 344 16.75 -14.02 -23.43
N PRO A 345 16.33 -13.22 -24.42
CA PRO A 345 16.10 -11.79 -24.21
C PRO A 345 15.02 -11.56 -23.15
N ARG A 346 15.18 -10.49 -22.36
CA ARG A 346 14.15 -10.04 -21.43
C ARG A 346 13.05 -9.33 -22.21
N ARG A 347 11.80 -9.73 -21.97
CA ARG A 347 10.58 -9.17 -22.56
C ARG A 347 9.48 -9.13 -21.49
N ALA A 348 8.44 -8.34 -21.72
CA ALA A 348 7.19 -8.51 -20.98
C ALA A 348 6.56 -9.86 -21.35
N LEU A 349 6.08 -10.61 -20.37
CA LEU A 349 5.34 -11.84 -20.62
C LEU A 349 3.89 -11.50 -20.98
N LEU A 350 3.30 -12.25 -21.91
CA LEU A 350 1.87 -12.12 -22.24
C LEU A 350 0.99 -12.35 -21.00
N ALA A 351 1.49 -13.10 -20.03
CA ALA A 351 0.80 -13.47 -18.80
C ALA A 351 1.08 -12.58 -17.57
N THR A 352 1.82 -11.47 -17.66
CA THR A 352 2.02 -10.55 -16.52
C THR A 352 0.76 -9.73 -16.23
N PRO A 353 0.20 -9.67 -15.01
CA PRO A 353 -0.95 -8.81 -14.72
C PRO A 353 -0.75 -7.34 -15.11
N SER A 354 -1.83 -6.66 -15.51
CA SER A 354 -1.91 -5.19 -15.65
C SER A 354 -2.43 -4.51 -14.39
N ASP A 355 -3.13 -5.26 -13.53
CA ASP A 355 -3.80 -4.77 -12.32
C ASP A 355 -3.52 -5.66 -11.09
N GLY A 356 -3.90 -5.16 -9.92
CA GLY A 356 -3.73 -5.85 -8.64
C GLY A 356 -4.67 -7.05 -8.42
N ASP A 357 -5.69 -7.20 -9.27
CA ASP A 357 -6.63 -8.33 -9.25
C ASP A 357 -6.12 -9.53 -10.07
N GLY A 358 -5.01 -9.36 -10.79
CA GLY A 358 -4.32 -10.42 -11.52
C GLY A 358 -4.75 -10.60 -12.98
N TRP A 359 -5.58 -9.68 -13.50
CA TRP A 359 -6.05 -9.67 -14.89
C TRP A 359 -5.09 -8.91 -15.81
N ILE A 360 -5.37 -8.94 -17.10
CA ILE A 360 -4.64 -8.20 -18.14
C ILE A 360 -5.66 -7.47 -19.00
N THR A 361 -5.49 -6.16 -19.19
CA THR A 361 -6.31 -5.37 -20.10
C THR A 361 -6.07 -5.76 -21.56
N TRP A 362 -7.08 -5.58 -22.41
CA TRP A 362 -6.94 -5.80 -23.85
C TRP A 362 -5.74 -5.07 -24.46
N ASP A 363 -5.58 -3.78 -24.17
CA ASP A 363 -4.56 -2.95 -24.81
C ASP A 363 -3.15 -3.41 -24.43
N GLU A 364 -2.89 -3.76 -23.16
CA GLU A 364 -1.58 -4.23 -22.73
C GLU A 364 -1.30 -5.67 -23.18
N PHE A 365 -2.32 -6.53 -23.28
CA PHE A 365 -2.17 -7.83 -23.96
C PHE A 365 -1.82 -7.65 -25.45
N ALA A 366 -2.50 -6.74 -26.15
CA ALA A 366 -2.31 -6.50 -27.57
C ALA A 366 -0.96 -5.86 -27.90
N GLU A 367 -0.49 -4.91 -27.08
CA GLU A 367 0.85 -4.34 -27.20
C GLU A 367 1.94 -5.41 -27.04
N ARG A 368 1.83 -6.26 -26.00
CA ARG A 368 2.79 -7.35 -25.77
C ARG A 368 2.68 -8.45 -26.83
N ALA A 369 1.52 -8.67 -27.42
CA ALA A 369 1.31 -9.59 -28.55
C ALA A 369 1.89 -9.09 -29.88
N ALA A 370 2.24 -7.80 -29.98
CA ALA A 370 2.94 -7.23 -31.12
C ALA A 370 4.47 -7.43 -31.08
N ASP A 371 5.04 -7.98 -30.00
CA ASP A 371 6.45 -8.40 -29.94
C ASP A 371 6.70 -9.53 -30.98
N PRO A 372 7.58 -9.33 -31.98
CA PRO A 372 7.88 -10.35 -32.99
C PRO A 372 8.63 -11.57 -32.42
N THR A 373 9.03 -11.54 -31.14
CA THR A 373 9.63 -12.69 -30.44
C THR A 373 8.57 -13.77 -30.17
N PRO A 374 8.70 -14.99 -30.72
CA PRO A 374 7.69 -16.04 -30.54
C PRO A 374 7.43 -16.35 -29.06
N ALA A 375 6.17 -16.16 -28.64
CA ALA A 375 5.74 -16.46 -27.29
C ALA A 375 5.71 -17.99 -27.06
N PRO A 376 6.32 -18.51 -25.98
CA PRO A 376 6.24 -19.93 -25.68
C PRO A 376 4.80 -20.32 -25.32
N PRO A 377 4.34 -21.57 -25.59
CA PRO A 377 2.93 -21.95 -25.48
C PRO A 377 2.28 -21.61 -24.13
N ALA A 378 2.98 -21.83 -23.02
CA ALA A 378 2.46 -21.50 -21.69
C ALA A 378 2.25 -19.98 -21.45
N ASP A 379 2.85 -19.09 -22.26
CA ASP A 379 2.65 -17.64 -22.19
C ASP A 379 1.39 -17.21 -22.92
N LEU A 380 1.20 -17.76 -24.12
CA LEU A 380 -0.01 -17.62 -24.93
C LEU A 380 -1.22 -18.09 -24.12
N PHE A 381 -1.15 -19.31 -23.58
CA PHE A 381 -2.24 -19.91 -22.81
C PHE A 381 -2.55 -19.17 -21.50
N GLN A 382 -1.53 -18.78 -20.72
CA GLN A 382 -1.78 -18.01 -19.47
C GLN A 382 -2.25 -16.58 -19.74
N GLY A 383 -1.76 -15.92 -20.80
CA GLY A 383 -2.21 -14.59 -21.19
C GLY A 383 -3.67 -14.58 -21.61
N ILE A 384 -4.10 -15.52 -22.46
CA ILE A 384 -5.50 -15.67 -22.88
C ILE A 384 -6.42 -15.95 -21.69
N TRP A 385 -6.00 -16.77 -20.71
CA TRP A 385 -6.79 -17.01 -19.50
C TRP A 385 -6.84 -15.81 -18.54
N ARG A 386 -5.86 -14.89 -18.59
CA ARG A 386 -5.84 -13.63 -17.82
C ARG A 386 -6.51 -12.44 -18.51
N LEU A 387 -6.83 -12.53 -19.81
CA LEU A 387 -7.84 -11.65 -20.41
C LEU A 387 -9.21 -11.91 -19.78
N ARG A 388 -10.05 -10.88 -19.75
CA ARG A 388 -11.45 -11.01 -19.29
C ARG A 388 -12.22 -11.99 -20.16
N PRO A 389 -13.23 -12.72 -19.64
CA PRO A 389 -13.87 -13.83 -20.37
C PRO A 389 -14.39 -13.47 -21.77
N ASP A 390 -14.89 -12.25 -21.92
CA ASP A 390 -15.39 -11.62 -23.16
C ASP A 390 -14.29 -11.23 -24.16
N GLU A 391 -13.04 -11.11 -23.72
CA GLU A 391 -11.89 -10.73 -24.55
C GLU A 391 -11.08 -11.95 -25.03
N ARG A 392 -11.34 -13.16 -24.50
CA ARG A 392 -10.51 -14.35 -24.73
C ARG A 392 -10.51 -14.85 -26.17
N GLU A 393 -11.66 -14.87 -26.83
CA GLU A 393 -11.75 -15.23 -28.26
C GLU A 393 -10.93 -14.27 -29.12
N ARG A 394 -11.03 -12.97 -28.82
CA ARG A 394 -10.29 -11.88 -29.49
C ARG A 394 -8.78 -12.01 -29.27
N GLY A 395 -8.36 -12.37 -28.06
CA GLY A 395 -6.95 -12.57 -27.70
C GLY A 395 -6.34 -13.82 -28.33
N ALA A 396 -7.08 -14.93 -28.31
CA ALA A 396 -6.68 -16.19 -28.95
C ALA A 396 -6.51 -16.01 -30.46
N ALA A 397 -7.47 -15.33 -31.11
CA ALA A 397 -7.39 -14.97 -32.52
C ALA A 397 -6.20 -14.05 -32.86
N LEU A 398 -5.90 -13.07 -31.99
CA LEU A 398 -4.75 -12.16 -32.19
C LEU A 398 -3.40 -12.91 -32.20
N VAL A 399 -3.24 -13.91 -31.32
CA VAL A 399 -1.99 -14.67 -31.21
C VAL A 399 -1.98 -16.00 -31.98
N GLY A 400 -3.00 -16.26 -32.81
CA GLY A 400 -3.04 -17.37 -33.75
C GLY A 400 -3.27 -18.75 -33.15
N VAL A 401 -3.92 -18.85 -31.99
CA VAL A 401 -4.24 -20.14 -31.31
C VAL A 401 -5.75 -20.25 -31.06
N PRO A 402 -6.32 -21.48 -30.92
CA PRO A 402 -7.69 -21.63 -30.45
C PRO A 402 -7.82 -21.17 -28.98
N VAL A 403 -9.04 -20.80 -28.55
CA VAL A 403 -9.31 -20.59 -27.12
C VAL A 403 -9.02 -21.90 -26.37
N PRO A 404 -8.26 -21.89 -25.26
CA PRO A 404 -7.72 -23.14 -24.72
C PRO A 404 -8.77 -23.82 -23.84
N GLU A 405 -9.13 -25.06 -24.17
CA GLU A 405 -9.96 -25.89 -23.29
C GLU A 405 -9.22 -26.18 -21.97
N ARG A 406 -9.96 -26.45 -20.88
CA ARG A 406 -9.36 -26.61 -19.53
C ARG A 406 -8.32 -27.75 -19.43
N THR A 407 -8.32 -28.70 -20.37
CA THR A 407 -7.68 -30.02 -20.19
C THR A 407 -6.72 -30.46 -21.30
N SER A 408 -6.51 -29.67 -22.37
CA SER A 408 -5.81 -30.12 -23.59
C SER A 408 -4.26 -30.06 -23.51
N TYR A 409 -3.62 -31.00 -22.80
CA TYR A 409 -2.14 -31.13 -22.73
C TYR A 409 -1.66 -32.60 -22.69
N ASP A 410 -1.36 -33.16 -23.86
CA ASP A 410 -1.09 -34.59 -24.07
C ASP A 410 0.26 -35.14 -23.54
N GLU A 411 0.41 -36.47 -23.58
CA GLU A 411 1.47 -37.25 -22.92
C GLU A 411 2.91 -36.96 -23.40
N GLU A 412 3.11 -36.43 -24.62
CA GLU A 412 4.46 -36.24 -25.18
C GLU A 412 5.25 -35.13 -24.46
N PHE A 413 4.57 -34.13 -23.88
CA PHE A 413 5.14 -33.03 -23.09
C PHE A 413 6.03 -33.51 -21.92
N TRP A 414 5.79 -34.73 -21.44
CA TRP A 414 6.08 -35.11 -20.07
C TRP A 414 7.50 -35.61 -19.79
N GLN A 415 8.19 -36.14 -20.80
CA GLN A 415 9.47 -36.84 -20.61
C GLN A 415 10.60 -35.91 -20.13
N ASP A 416 10.50 -34.61 -20.46
CA ASP A 416 11.45 -33.55 -20.11
C ASP A 416 11.58 -33.26 -18.61
N LEU A 417 10.65 -33.73 -17.77
CA LEU A 417 10.61 -33.38 -16.35
C LEU A 417 11.77 -34.00 -15.55
N HIS A 418 12.39 -35.07 -16.06
CA HIS A 418 13.57 -35.70 -15.47
C HIS A 418 14.90 -34.93 -15.69
N THR A 419 14.88 -33.80 -16.41
CA THR A 419 16.10 -33.05 -16.81
C THR A 419 16.52 -31.91 -15.85
N LEU A 420 15.77 -31.64 -14.78
CA LEU A 420 15.95 -30.45 -13.95
C LEU A 420 17.17 -30.55 -13.02
N HIS A 421 18.21 -29.75 -13.30
CA HIS A 421 19.45 -29.67 -12.51
C HIS A 421 19.31 -28.73 -11.28
N PRO A 422 19.92 -29.06 -10.11
CA PRO A 422 19.82 -28.31 -8.84
C PRO A 422 19.90 -26.76 -8.89
N GLN A 423 20.77 -26.22 -9.76
CA GLN A 423 21.07 -24.79 -9.89
C GLN A 423 19.90 -23.93 -10.40
N HIS A 424 18.80 -24.55 -10.85
CA HIS A 424 17.60 -23.82 -11.29
C HIS A 424 16.73 -23.35 -10.12
N LEU A 425 16.74 -24.07 -8.99
CA LEU A 425 15.96 -23.72 -7.80
C LEU A 425 16.52 -22.51 -7.03
N GLN A 426 17.81 -22.22 -7.17
CA GLN A 426 18.47 -21.09 -6.50
C GLN A 426 18.04 -19.72 -7.09
N ALA A 427 17.74 -19.67 -8.39
CA ALA A 427 17.26 -18.45 -9.05
C ALA A 427 15.83 -18.07 -8.62
N VAL A 428 14.98 -19.07 -8.31
CA VAL A 428 13.60 -18.88 -7.86
C VAL A 428 13.53 -17.94 -6.65
N ALA A 429 14.42 -18.13 -5.67
CA ALA A 429 14.40 -17.37 -4.41
C ALA A 429 14.81 -15.89 -4.54
N LEU A 430 15.35 -15.48 -5.69
CA LEU A 430 15.68 -14.09 -6.03
C LEU A 430 14.62 -13.44 -6.93
N ALA A 431 13.77 -14.22 -7.60
CA ALA A 431 12.78 -13.75 -8.56
C ALA A 431 11.46 -13.27 -7.93
N PHE A 432 11.23 -13.53 -6.64
CA PHE A 432 10.02 -13.11 -5.91
C PHE A 432 10.30 -12.03 -4.86
N PRO A 433 10.40 -10.75 -5.26
CA PRO A 433 10.18 -9.62 -4.38
C PRO A 433 8.66 -9.46 -4.11
N ASP A 434 8.26 -10.02 -2.97
CA ASP A 434 7.25 -9.43 -2.08
C ASP A 434 5.78 -9.42 -2.53
N ASP A 435 5.42 -10.16 -3.59
CA ASP A 435 4.03 -10.53 -3.89
C ASP A 435 3.84 -12.06 -4.00
N THR A 436 2.85 -12.58 -3.27
CA THR A 436 2.38 -13.98 -3.30
C THR A 436 0.85 -14.08 -3.23
N SER A 437 0.16 -13.16 -3.93
CA SER A 437 -1.25 -13.30 -4.34
C SER A 437 -1.49 -14.66 -5.07
N PRO A 438 -2.73 -15.19 -5.15
CA PRO A 438 -2.95 -16.63 -5.15
C PRO A 438 -2.41 -17.34 -6.40
N LEU A 439 -1.31 -18.07 -6.20
CA LEU A 439 -0.97 -19.21 -7.04
C LEU A 439 -2.15 -20.19 -7.01
N VAL A 440 -2.70 -20.48 -8.18
CA VAL A 440 -3.80 -21.44 -8.40
C VAL A 440 -3.54 -22.72 -7.57
N PRO A 441 -4.55 -23.33 -6.91
CA PRO A 441 -4.33 -24.47 -5.99
C PRO A 441 -3.52 -25.64 -6.57
N THR A 442 -3.57 -25.77 -7.89
CA THR A 442 -2.86 -26.72 -8.74
C THR A 442 -1.36 -26.38 -8.90
N ALA A 443 -1.00 -25.09 -9.00
CA ALA A 443 0.39 -24.62 -9.02
C ALA A 443 1.06 -24.72 -7.64
N SER A 444 0.32 -24.58 -6.55
CA SER A 444 0.88 -24.77 -5.21
C SER A 444 1.04 -26.25 -4.81
N MET A 445 0.33 -27.19 -5.47
CA MET A 445 0.69 -28.61 -5.45
C MET A 445 2.05 -28.87 -6.10
N ALA A 446 2.39 -28.16 -7.18
CA ALA A 446 3.68 -28.26 -7.84
C ALA A 446 4.82 -27.88 -6.90
N ILE A 447 4.65 -26.77 -6.16
CA ILE A 447 5.62 -26.27 -5.17
C ILE A 447 5.79 -27.26 -4.01
N HIS A 448 4.68 -27.75 -3.43
CA HIS A 448 4.77 -28.73 -2.34
C HIS A 448 5.50 -30.01 -2.78
N ARG A 449 5.20 -30.55 -3.97
CA ARG A 449 5.83 -31.79 -4.45
C ARG A 449 7.29 -31.57 -4.86
N GLY A 450 7.57 -30.52 -5.62
CA GLY A 450 8.91 -30.18 -6.08
C GLY A 450 9.86 -29.87 -4.92
N LEU A 451 9.44 -29.08 -3.93
CA LEU A 451 10.28 -28.79 -2.78
C LEU A 451 10.45 -30.01 -1.87
N ALA A 452 9.41 -30.80 -1.61
CA ALA A 452 9.54 -31.98 -0.75
C ALA A 452 10.41 -33.09 -1.36
N GLU A 453 10.26 -33.40 -2.65
CA GLU A 453 10.98 -34.50 -3.30
C GLU A 453 12.41 -34.10 -3.75
N VAL A 454 12.67 -32.82 -4.04
CA VAL A 454 13.95 -32.36 -4.63
C VAL A 454 14.84 -31.61 -3.65
N ALA A 455 14.29 -30.72 -2.79
CA ALA A 455 15.12 -29.90 -1.91
C ALA A 455 16.04 -30.71 -0.98
N PRO A 456 15.57 -31.80 -0.31
CA PRO A 456 16.41 -32.58 0.61
C PRO A 456 17.60 -33.28 -0.06
N ARG A 457 17.53 -33.47 -1.38
CA ARG A 457 18.51 -34.22 -2.18
C ARG A 457 19.46 -33.32 -2.97
N GLN A 458 19.13 -32.04 -3.15
CA GLN A 458 19.77 -31.19 -4.16
C GLN A 458 20.00 -29.73 -3.76
N LEU A 459 19.35 -29.19 -2.74
CA LEU A 459 19.50 -27.78 -2.36
C LEU A 459 20.53 -27.55 -1.25
N ASP A 460 21.43 -26.59 -1.49
CA ASP A 460 22.34 -26.05 -0.47
C ASP A 460 21.56 -25.23 0.57
N ARG A 461 21.75 -25.56 1.84
CA ARG A 461 21.16 -24.89 3.01
C ARG A 461 21.70 -23.45 3.19
N GLY A 462 22.87 -23.14 2.64
CA GLY A 462 23.47 -21.81 2.63
C GLY A 462 22.93 -20.85 1.56
N ALA A 463 22.05 -21.30 0.67
CA ALA A 463 21.59 -20.53 -0.49
C ALA A 463 20.85 -19.22 -0.12
N THR A 464 21.22 -18.13 -0.80
CA THR A 464 20.51 -16.85 -0.73
C THR A 464 19.02 -17.03 -1.04
N GLY A 465 18.16 -16.47 -0.19
CA GLY A 465 16.70 -16.55 -0.35
C GLY A 465 16.04 -17.84 0.16
N MET A 466 16.79 -18.84 0.65
CA MET A 466 16.25 -20.08 1.23
C MET A 466 15.15 -19.84 2.29
N ALA A 467 15.24 -18.75 3.06
CA ALA A 467 14.22 -18.36 4.02
C ALA A 467 12.84 -18.06 3.37
N LYS A 468 12.80 -17.47 2.16
CA LYS A 468 11.55 -17.23 1.43
C LYS A 468 10.94 -18.55 0.93
N LEU A 469 11.75 -19.45 0.39
CA LEU A 469 11.29 -20.78 -0.08
C LEU A 469 10.72 -21.63 1.07
N LEU A 470 11.38 -21.67 2.22
CA LEU A 470 10.90 -22.40 3.39
C LEU A 470 9.62 -21.77 3.99
N THR A 471 9.49 -20.44 3.94
CA THR A 471 8.26 -19.76 4.38
C THR A 471 7.09 -20.09 3.44
N LEU A 472 7.30 -20.03 2.13
CA LEU A 472 6.29 -20.40 1.12
C LEU A 472 5.83 -21.87 1.27
N LEU A 473 6.75 -22.79 1.54
CA LEU A 473 6.41 -24.20 1.83
C LEU A 473 5.61 -24.34 3.13
N CYS A 474 5.93 -23.55 4.17
CA CYS A 474 5.23 -23.56 5.45
C CYS A 474 3.79 -23.06 5.31
N ASP A 475 3.61 -21.91 4.65
CA ASP A 475 2.31 -21.30 4.43
C ASP A 475 1.42 -22.21 3.55
N GLU A 476 2.02 -22.95 2.61
CA GLU A 476 1.32 -23.91 1.76
C GLU A 476 0.97 -25.23 2.47
N GLN A 477 1.81 -25.75 3.37
CA GLN A 477 1.46 -26.90 4.21
C GLN A 477 0.31 -26.57 5.18
N VAL A 478 0.35 -25.38 5.79
CA VAL A 478 -0.75 -24.85 6.61
C VAL A 478 -2.04 -24.73 5.80
N ARG A 479 -1.98 -24.15 4.58
CA ARG A 479 -3.13 -24.08 3.64
C ARG A 479 -3.72 -25.45 3.31
N ARG A 480 -2.92 -26.52 3.34
CA ARG A 480 -3.30 -27.90 2.96
C ARG A 480 -3.65 -28.82 4.12
N GLY A 481 -3.41 -28.42 5.38
CA GLY A 481 -3.53 -29.31 6.53
C GLY A 481 -2.59 -30.53 6.47
N ARG A 482 -1.39 -30.36 5.86
CA ARG A 482 -0.41 -31.45 5.70
C ARG A 482 0.83 -31.20 6.54
N ALA A 483 0.93 -31.91 7.65
CA ALA A 483 2.14 -31.98 8.47
C ALA A 483 3.36 -32.48 7.69
N THR A 484 4.57 -32.08 8.08
CA THR A 484 5.79 -32.62 7.45
C THR A 484 6.05 -34.04 7.95
N VAL A 485 5.45 -35.03 7.26
CA VAL A 485 5.59 -36.47 7.55
C VAL A 485 6.68 -37.18 6.73
N ASP A 486 7.24 -36.54 5.69
CA ASP A 486 8.32 -37.15 4.90
C ASP A 486 9.65 -37.20 5.71
N PRO A 487 10.23 -38.38 5.97
CA PRO A 487 11.43 -38.49 6.81
C PRO A 487 12.68 -37.85 6.22
N VAL A 488 12.78 -37.77 4.88
CA VAL A 488 13.93 -37.18 4.18
C VAL A 488 13.86 -35.65 4.26
N LEU A 489 12.65 -35.09 4.12
CA LEU A 489 12.40 -33.66 4.32
C LEU A 489 12.63 -33.26 5.78
N ARG A 490 12.10 -34.00 6.77
CA ARG A 490 12.37 -33.73 8.20
C ARG A 490 13.88 -33.76 8.48
N GLY A 491 14.57 -34.83 8.09
CA GLY A 491 16.01 -35.00 8.27
C GLY A 491 16.91 -33.99 7.52
N TRP A 492 16.35 -33.20 6.59
CA TRP A 492 17.03 -32.05 5.96
C TRP A 492 16.69 -30.72 6.66
N LEU A 493 15.43 -30.52 7.05
CA LEU A 493 14.99 -29.35 7.83
C LEU A 493 15.65 -29.27 9.20
N GLU A 494 15.86 -30.40 9.87
CA GLU A 494 16.57 -30.51 11.16
C GLU A 494 18.02 -30.01 11.09
N GLN A 495 18.61 -29.94 9.88
CA GLN A 495 19.97 -29.42 9.67
C GLN A 495 20.03 -27.88 9.60
N PHE A 496 18.91 -27.17 9.75
CA PHE A 496 18.87 -25.71 9.85
C PHE A 496 18.87 -25.26 11.32
N SER A 497 20.04 -24.86 11.81
CA SER A 497 20.27 -24.44 13.20
C SER A 497 20.53 -22.93 13.33
N GLY A 498 20.49 -22.43 14.57
CA GLY A 498 20.71 -21.02 14.89
C GLY A 498 19.47 -20.12 14.70
N GLY A 499 19.70 -18.80 14.72
CA GLY A 499 18.62 -17.79 14.74
C GLY A 499 18.21 -17.21 13.38
N SER A 500 18.70 -17.77 12.27
CA SER A 500 18.44 -17.25 10.92
C SER A 500 16.96 -17.36 10.52
N ALA A 501 16.53 -16.54 9.55
CA ALA A 501 15.16 -16.60 9.04
C ALA A 501 14.83 -17.99 8.44
N ALA A 502 15.80 -18.63 7.78
CA ALA A 502 15.66 -19.99 7.28
C ALA A 502 15.51 -21.02 8.41
N ALA A 503 16.31 -20.94 9.48
CA ALA A 503 16.19 -21.84 10.63
C ALA A 503 14.90 -21.62 11.43
N LYS A 504 14.32 -20.42 11.43
CA LYS A 504 12.99 -20.15 11.98
C LYS A 504 11.88 -20.75 11.12
N ALA A 505 11.96 -20.62 9.79
CA ALA A 505 10.99 -21.21 8.87
C ALA A 505 11.05 -22.76 8.88
N ALA A 506 12.25 -23.34 8.84
CA ALA A 506 12.46 -24.79 8.93
C ALA A 506 11.92 -25.38 10.24
N ARG A 507 12.00 -24.64 11.34
CA ARG A 507 11.42 -25.06 12.63
C ARG A 507 9.90 -25.07 12.60
N ARG A 508 9.27 -24.01 12.06
CA ARG A 508 7.81 -23.97 11.86
C ARG A 508 7.30 -25.10 10.94
N LEU A 509 8.11 -25.54 9.96
CA LEU A 509 7.83 -26.72 9.12
C LEU A 509 7.98 -28.07 9.84
N LEU A 510 8.78 -28.14 10.91
CA LEU A 510 8.95 -29.36 11.73
C LEU A 510 7.91 -29.44 12.85
N ASP A 511 7.47 -28.28 13.36
CA ASP A 511 6.45 -28.12 14.39
C ASP A 511 5.00 -28.19 13.82
N ALA A 512 4.86 -28.36 12.49
CA ALA A 512 3.60 -28.46 11.74
C ALA A 512 3.40 -29.84 11.09
#